data_AF-A0A1B0D1I9-F1
#
_entry.id   AF-A0A1B0D1I9-F1
#
_cell.length_a   1.000
_cell.length_b   1.000
_cell.length_c   1.000
_cell.angle_alpha   90.00
_cell.angle_beta   90.00
_cell.angle_gamma   90.00
#
_symmetry.space_group_name_H-M   'P 1'
#
loop_
_entity.id
_entity.type
_entity.pdbx_description
1 polymer ?
#
loop_
_entity_poly.entity_id
_entity_poly.type
_entity_poly.pdbx_seq_one_letter_code
_entity_poly.pdbx_strand_id
1 'polypeptide(L)'
;MNARNLRSMDSNGSCDPFVRIHFLPEEKFAGIVKPRTNAQSKTLFPLFDEKFVISLSPEQKANKNAIILFSVKDKDLFGMSNQYIAETYLSFGEIPEADGGGAIEQIHLPLTRPYNLDTDCIRALEYRIGDKQAKEFLKKLKQKINNQA
;
A
#
# COMPACT_ATOMS: atom_id res chain seq x y z
N MET A 1 12.86 0.93 -7.55
CA MET A 1 11.94 0.24 -6.60
C MET A 1 11.63 -1.13 -7.17
N ASN A 2 11.63 -2.19 -6.37
CA ASN A 2 11.35 -3.55 -6.82
C ASN A 2 10.57 -4.36 -5.77
N ALA A 3 9.99 -5.48 -6.19
CA ALA A 3 9.46 -6.50 -5.29
C ALA A 3 9.97 -7.89 -5.70
N ARG A 4 9.91 -8.85 -4.78
CA ARG A 4 10.44 -10.21 -4.99
C ARG A 4 9.50 -11.23 -4.35
N ASN A 5 9.43 -12.42 -4.94
CA ASN A 5 8.62 -13.54 -4.46
C ASN A 5 7.13 -13.18 -4.29
N LEU A 6 6.55 -12.49 -5.27
CA LEU A 6 5.11 -12.25 -5.25
C LEU A 6 4.34 -13.57 -5.43
N ARG A 7 3.19 -13.70 -4.78
CA ARG A 7 2.27 -14.82 -5.01
C ARG A 7 1.51 -14.57 -6.31
N SER A 8 1.50 -15.53 -7.22
CA SER A 8 0.64 -15.51 -8.40
C SER A 8 -0.83 -15.57 -7.97
N MET A 9 -1.65 -14.66 -8.49
CA MET A 9 -3.09 -14.68 -8.27
C MET A 9 -3.83 -15.40 -9.41
N ASP A 10 -3.23 -15.44 -10.61
CA ASP A 10 -3.80 -16.10 -11.78
C ASP A 10 -3.38 -17.58 -11.88
N SER A 11 -4.25 -18.38 -12.49
CA SER A 11 -4.04 -19.81 -12.79
C SER A 11 -2.84 -20.09 -13.71
N ASN A 12 -2.34 -19.07 -14.41
CA ASN A 12 -1.17 -19.16 -15.28
C ASN A 12 0.18 -19.06 -14.52
N GLY A 13 0.16 -18.80 -13.20
CA GLY A 13 1.37 -18.73 -12.37
C GLY A 13 2.19 -17.44 -12.48
N SER A 14 1.67 -16.42 -13.18
CA SER A 14 2.27 -15.10 -13.32
C SER A 14 1.31 -14.00 -12.85
N CYS A 15 1.83 -12.80 -12.59
CA CYS A 15 1.03 -11.60 -12.34
C CYS A 15 1.59 -10.44 -13.17
N ASP A 16 0.76 -9.43 -13.42
CA ASP A 16 1.14 -8.13 -13.98
C ASP A 16 1.21 -7.08 -12.85
N PRO A 17 2.18 -7.16 -11.91
CA PRO A 17 2.16 -6.38 -10.69
C PRO A 17 2.39 -4.88 -10.95
N PHE A 18 1.73 -4.06 -10.16
CA PHE A 18 2.02 -2.63 -9.99
C PHE A 18 1.89 -2.23 -8.52
N VAL A 19 2.53 -1.12 -8.14
CA VAL A 19 2.42 -0.55 -6.79
C VAL A 19 1.58 0.71 -6.84
N ARG A 20 0.61 0.82 -5.93
CA ARG A 20 -0.11 2.06 -5.64
C ARG A 20 0.34 2.62 -4.30
N ILE A 21 0.67 3.90 -4.27
CA ILE A 21 1.18 4.60 -3.09
C ILE A 21 0.04 5.42 -2.46
N HIS A 22 -0.15 5.23 -1.16
CA HIS A 22 -1.14 5.91 -0.35
C HIS A 22 -0.45 6.63 0.81
N PHE A 23 -1.02 7.74 1.25
CA PHE A 23 -0.57 8.48 2.44
C PHE A 23 -1.67 8.44 3.48
N LEU A 24 -1.32 8.06 4.70
CA LEU A 24 -2.25 7.86 5.81
C LEU A 24 -1.92 8.82 6.95
N PRO A 25 -2.92 9.34 7.67
CA PRO A 25 -4.36 9.14 7.44
C PRO A 25 -4.87 9.94 6.22
N GLU A 26 -5.76 9.35 5.41
CA GLU A 26 -6.09 9.89 4.07
C GLU A 26 -6.63 11.32 4.10
N GLU A 27 -7.35 11.68 5.16
CA GLU A 27 -7.90 13.02 5.38
C GLU A 27 -6.82 14.12 5.51
N LYS A 28 -5.65 13.78 6.04
CA LYS A 28 -4.52 14.73 6.18
C LYS A 28 -3.75 14.92 4.88
N PHE A 29 -3.89 13.98 3.96
CA PHE A 29 -3.24 13.99 2.64
C PHE A 29 -4.24 14.18 1.50
N ALA A 30 -5.42 14.76 1.81
CA ALA A 30 -6.41 15.15 0.83
C ALA A 30 -5.77 16.10 -0.21
N GLY A 31 -6.11 15.90 -1.49
CA GLY A 31 -5.53 16.66 -2.61
C GLY A 31 -4.24 16.07 -3.19
N ILE A 32 -3.56 15.16 -2.50
CA ILE A 32 -2.43 14.43 -3.10
C ILE A 32 -2.95 13.35 -4.04
N VAL A 33 -2.57 13.45 -5.31
CA VAL A 33 -2.84 12.39 -6.31
C VAL A 33 -2.04 11.16 -5.92
N LYS A 34 -2.74 10.06 -5.59
CA LYS A 34 -2.14 8.77 -5.21
C LYS A 34 -1.28 8.21 -6.35
N PRO A 35 0.06 8.21 -6.23
CA PRO A 35 0.93 7.72 -7.29
C PRO A 35 0.74 6.22 -7.54
N ARG A 36 1.07 5.78 -8.76
CA ARG A 36 1.15 4.37 -9.11
C ARG A 36 2.30 4.14 -10.08
N THR A 37 2.90 2.96 -10.02
CA THR A 37 3.83 2.52 -11.05
C THR A 37 3.09 2.06 -12.30
N ASN A 38 3.85 1.89 -13.38
CA ASN A 38 3.46 1.03 -14.48
C ASN A 38 3.38 -0.43 -13.99
N ALA A 39 2.52 -1.20 -14.66
CA ALA A 39 2.45 -2.65 -14.44
C ALA A 39 3.61 -3.33 -15.16
N GLN A 40 4.29 -4.24 -14.47
CA GLN A 40 5.35 -5.06 -15.03
C GLN A 40 4.75 -6.37 -15.49
N SER A 41 4.95 -6.78 -16.74
CA SER A 41 4.19 -7.91 -17.29
C SER A 41 4.75 -9.26 -16.84
N LYS A 42 3.84 -10.17 -16.47
CA LYS A 42 4.08 -11.61 -16.24
C LYS A 42 5.31 -11.92 -15.39
N THR A 43 5.43 -11.26 -14.24
CA THR A 43 6.60 -11.43 -13.36
C THR A 43 6.22 -11.47 -11.88
N LEU A 44 6.86 -12.37 -11.14
CA LEU A 44 6.81 -12.42 -9.66
C LEU A 44 7.97 -11.63 -9.01
N PHE A 45 8.84 -11.05 -9.84
CA PHE A 45 10.04 -10.30 -9.45
C PHE A 45 10.08 -8.95 -10.18
N PRO A 46 9.08 -8.08 -10.01
CA PRO A 46 9.02 -6.84 -10.76
C PRO A 46 10.12 -5.87 -10.36
N LEU A 47 10.79 -5.33 -11.38
CA LEU A 47 11.65 -4.16 -11.28
C LEU A 47 10.86 -2.95 -11.80
N PHE A 48 10.41 -2.08 -10.90
CA PHE A 48 9.64 -0.91 -11.29
C PHE A 48 10.54 0.25 -11.68
N ASP A 49 11.59 0.51 -10.89
CA ASP A 49 12.57 1.60 -11.12
C ASP A 49 12.00 2.97 -11.46
N GLU A 50 10.80 3.24 -10.95
CA GLU A 50 10.13 4.53 -11.06
C GLU A 50 10.44 5.42 -9.85
N LYS A 51 10.52 6.73 -10.12
CA LYS A 51 10.71 7.78 -9.13
C LYS A 51 9.47 8.65 -9.07
N PHE A 52 9.01 8.93 -7.85
CA PHE A 52 7.90 9.83 -7.59
C PHE A 52 8.39 11.04 -6.80
N VAL A 53 7.90 12.22 -7.16
CA VAL A 53 8.12 13.46 -6.41
C VAL A 53 6.77 13.88 -5.84
N ILE A 54 6.66 13.89 -4.52
CA ILE A 54 5.44 14.27 -3.81
C ILE A 54 5.70 15.58 -3.07
N SER A 55 4.95 16.62 -3.41
CA SER A 55 4.97 17.89 -2.68
C SER A 55 4.05 17.80 -1.47
N LEU A 56 4.61 18.05 -0.28
CA LEU A 56 3.88 18.06 0.98
C LEU A 56 3.77 19.47 1.53
N SER A 57 2.63 19.82 2.12
CA SER A 57 2.51 21.05 2.92
C SER A 57 3.33 20.93 4.21
N PRO A 58 3.66 22.05 4.88
CA PRO A 58 4.34 22.02 6.19
C PRO A 58 3.58 21.19 7.24
N GLU A 59 2.24 21.26 7.26
CA GLU A 59 1.41 20.45 8.17
C GLU A 59 1.51 18.95 7.85
N GLN A 60 1.45 18.60 6.57
CA GLN A 60 1.58 17.20 6.12
C GLN A 60 2.96 16.62 6.48
N LYS A 61 4.02 17.39 6.27
CA LYS A 61 5.39 16.99 6.62
C LYS A 61 5.58 16.85 8.15
N ALA A 62 4.95 17.72 8.94
CA ALA A 62 5.08 17.72 10.40
C ALA A 62 4.25 16.62 11.09
N ASN A 63 3.40 15.88 10.37
CA ASN A 63 2.56 14.84 10.95
C ASN A 63 3.38 13.60 11.34
N LYS A 64 3.72 13.49 12.63
CA LYS A 64 4.51 12.37 13.19
C LYS A 64 3.85 11.00 13.07
N ASN A 65 2.53 10.95 12.90
CA ASN A 65 1.76 9.71 12.75
C ASN A 65 1.51 9.36 11.27
N ALA A 66 2.13 10.09 10.34
CA ALA A 66 1.98 9.85 8.92
C ALA A 66 2.71 8.59 8.48
N ILE A 67 2.03 7.79 7.65
CA ILE A 67 2.54 6.53 7.13
C ILE A 67 2.31 6.50 5.63
N ILE A 68 3.30 6.04 4.87
CA ILE A 68 3.16 5.67 3.46
C ILE A 68 2.75 4.21 3.40
N LEU A 69 1.63 3.93 2.74
CA LEU A 69 1.16 2.59 2.43
C LEU A 69 1.47 2.28 0.96
N PHE A 70 2.28 1.26 0.73
CA PHE A 70 2.52 0.68 -0.59
C PHE A 70 1.62 -0.53 -0.77
N SER A 71 0.67 -0.46 -1.70
CA SER A 71 -0.21 -1.58 -2.05
C SER A 71 0.24 -2.19 -3.37
N VAL A 72 0.68 -3.44 -3.33
CA VAL A 72 1.00 -4.25 -4.51
C VAL A 72 -0.28 -4.87 -5.03
N LYS A 73 -0.55 -4.72 -6.32
CA LYS A 73 -1.76 -5.22 -6.98
C LYS A 73 -1.42 -5.88 -8.30
N ASP A 74 -2.24 -6.83 -8.69
CA ASP A 74 -2.21 -7.46 -10.01
C ASP A 74 -3.14 -6.69 -10.95
N LYS A 75 -2.65 -6.36 -12.14
CA LYS A 75 -3.47 -5.74 -13.18
C LYS A 75 -4.11 -6.83 -14.02
N ASP A 76 -5.42 -7.02 -13.88
CA ASP A 76 -6.17 -7.93 -14.73
C ASP A 76 -6.23 -7.42 -16.19
N LEU A 77 -5.98 -8.33 -17.14
CA LEU A 77 -6.00 -8.10 -18.59
C LEU A 77 -7.35 -7.59 -19.10
N PHE A 78 -8.46 -7.96 -18.45
CA PHE A 78 -9.81 -7.51 -18.84
C PHE A 78 -10.32 -6.32 -18.02
N GLY A 79 -9.51 -5.79 -17.11
CA GLY A 79 -9.78 -4.53 -16.41
C GLY A 79 -11.00 -4.54 -15.47
N MET A 80 -11.59 -5.70 -15.18
CA MET A 80 -12.80 -5.80 -14.36
C MET A 80 -12.52 -5.48 -12.88
N SER A 81 -11.37 -5.91 -12.34
CA SER A 81 -10.87 -5.42 -11.05
C SER A 81 -9.37 -5.69 -10.87
N ASN A 82 -8.61 -4.71 -10.37
CA ASN A 82 -7.22 -4.95 -9.97
C ASN A 82 -7.21 -5.78 -8.69
N GLN A 83 -6.55 -6.94 -8.72
CA GLN A 83 -6.52 -7.84 -7.57
C GLN A 83 -5.48 -7.37 -6.55
N TYR A 84 -5.84 -7.42 -5.27
CA TYR A 84 -4.92 -7.07 -4.20
C TYR A 84 -3.93 -8.23 -3.97
N ILE A 85 -2.63 -7.93 -4.03
CA ILE A 85 -1.57 -8.91 -3.73
C ILE A 85 -1.16 -8.74 -2.27
N ALA A 86 -0.53 -7.62 -1.92
CA ALA A 86 0.03 -7.40 -0.58
C ALA A 86 0.16 -5.91 -0.28
N GLU A 87 0.56 -5.60 0.95
CA GLU A 87 0.90 -4.24 1.35
C GLU A 87 2.11 -4.15 2.24
N THR A 88 2.68 -2.97 2.33
CA THR A 88 3.68 -2.64 3.34
C THR A 88 3.59 -1.16 3.70
N TYR A 89 4.21 -0.81 4.82
CA TYR A 89 4.08 0.49 5.46
C TYR A 89 5.47 1.07 5.73
N LEU A 90 5.60 2.37 5.57
CA LEU A 90 6.80 3.13 5.92
C LEU A 90 6.38 4.38 6.69
N SER A 91 6.85 4.51 7.94
CA SER A 91 6.61 5.72 8.72
C SER A 91 7.38 6.90 8.13
N PHE A 92 6.82 8.11 8.20
CA PHE A 92 7.54 9.30 7.77
C PHE A 92 8.82 9.52 8.59
N GLY A 93 8.84 9.11 9.85
CA GLY A 93 10.02 9.20 10.70
C GLY A 93 11.15 8.25 10.30
N GLU A 94 10.89 7.26 9.46
CA GLU A 94 11.88 6.33 8.92
C GLU A 94 12.46 6.81 7.57
N ILE A 95 11.92 7.91 7.01
CA ILE A 95 12.42 8.48 5.76
C ILE A 95 13.63 9.35 6.08
N PRO A 96 14.83 9.01 5.60
CA PRO A 96 16.01 9.81 5.86
C PRO A 96 15.86 11.20 5.22
N GLU A 97 16.19 12.24 5.97
CA GLU A 97 16.33 13.57 5.41
C GLU A 97 17.59 13.58 4.55
N ALA A 98 17.45 13.90 3.26
CA ALA A 98 18.57 14.02 2.36
C ALA A 98 18.98 15.49 2.28
N ASP A 99 20.01 15.86 3.01
CA ASP A 99 20.63 17.20 3.09
C ASP A 99 21.61 17.48 1.93
N GLY A 100 21.31 16.93 0.74
CA GLY A 100 21.89 17.40 -0.53
C GLY A 100 23.20 16.76 -0.98
N GLY A 101 23.51 15.52 -0.58
CA GLY A 101 24.69 14.84 -1.15
C GLY A 101 24.98 13.39 -0.73
N GLY A 102 24.30 12.85 0.29
CA GLY A 102 24.50 11.47 0.74
C GLY A 102 23.81 10.43 -0.16
N ALA A 103 24.42 9.25 -0.30
CA ALA A 103 23.76 8.09 -0.88
C ALA A 103 22.63 7.64 0.06
N ILE A 104 21.39 7.59 -0.44
CA ILE A 104 20.25 7.05 0.31
C ILE A 104 20.27 5.54 0.15
N GLU A 105 20.44 4.81 1.25
CA GLU A 105 20.38 3.35 1.24
C GLU A 105 18.99 2.85 0.85
N GLN A 106 18.95 1.69 0.17
CA GLN A 106 17.69 1.05 -0.16
C GLN A 106 17.03 0.47 1.09
N ILE A 107 15.82 0.94 1.41
CA ILE A 107 15.02 0.38 2.50
C ILE A 107 14.33 -0.90 2.02
N HIS A 108 14.50 -1.99 2.76
CA HIS A 108 13.82 -3.26 2.53
C HIS A 108 12.58 -3.37 3.42
N LEU A 109 11.40 -3.38 2.82
CA LEU A 109 10.13 -3.47 3.54
C LEU A 109 9.48 -4.84 3.35
N PRO A 110 9.08 -5.54 4.43
CA PRO A 110 8.38 -6.81 4.31
C PRO A 110 6.96 -6.59 3.78
N LEU A 111 6.56 -7.37 2.78
CA LEU A 111 5.18 -7.41 2.32
C LEU A 111 4.34 -8.23 3.29
N THR A 112 3.23 -7.65 3.74
CA THR A 112 2.25 -8.27 4.62
C THR A 112 0.89 -8.34 3.93
N ARG A 113 0.02 -9.18 4.48
CA ARG A 113 -1.38 -9.29 4.07
C ARG A 113 -2.21 -9.40 5.34
N PRO A 114 -3.41 -8.80 5.39
CA PRO A 114 -4.36 -9.10 6.45
C PRO A 114 -4.69 -10.61 6.43
N TYR A 115 -4.64 -11.27 7.58
CA TYR A 115 -4.90 -12.72 7.69
C TYR A 115 -5.81 -13.10 8.85
N ASN A 116 -6.04 -12.18 9.81
CA ASN A 116 -6.87 -12.43 10.98
C ASN A 116 -7.78 -11.23 11.25
N LEU A 117 -9.08 -11.48 11.42
CA LEU A 117 -10.08 -10.51 11.85
C LEU A 117 -10.44 -10.64 13.34
N ASP A 118 -10.10 -11.74 13.99
CA ASP A 118 -10.32 -11.94 15.41
C ASP A 118 -9.15 -11.36 16.22
N THR A 119 -9.16 -10.03 16.34
CA THR A 119 -8.21 -9.27 17.16
C THR A 119 -8.96 -8.24 17.99
N ASP A 120 -8.40 -7.84 19.14
CA ASP A 120 -8.99 -6.81 20.00
C ASP A 120 -9.21 -5.49 19.26
N CYS A 121 -8.27 -5.10 18.38
CA CYS A 121 -8.38 -3.89 17.59
C CYS A 121 -9.56 -3.94 16.60
N ILE A 122 -9.77 -5.09 15.92
CA ILE A 122 -10.89 -5.24 15.00
C ILE A 122 -12.22 -5.26 15.75
N ARG A 123 -12.31 -5.99 16.86
CA ARG A 123 -13.49 -5.97 17.75
C ARG A 123 -13.79 -4.56 18.23
N ALA A 124 -12.78 -3.84 18.70
CA ALA A 124 -12.92 -2.46 19.15
C ALA A 124 -13.45 -1.52 18.04
N LEU A 125 -13.05 -1.72 16.78
CA LEU A 125 -13.60 -0.98 15.64
C LEU A 125 -15.05 -1.37 15.33
N GLU A 126 -15.41 -2.65 15.46
CA GLU A 126 -16.78 -3.13 15.23
C GLU A 126 -17.78 -2.56 16.25
N TYR A 127 -17.35 -2.32 17.50
CA TYR A 127 -18.18 -1.71 18.54
C TYR A 127 -18.37 -0.19 18.39
N ARG A 128 -17.69 0.49 17.45
CA ARG A 128 -17.86 1.94 17.21
C ARG A 128 -19.13 2.22 16.39
N ILE A 129 -20.28 2.10 17.05
CA ILE A 129 -21.58 2.34 16.41
C ILE A 129 -21.65 3.78 15.89
N GLY A 130 -21.98 3.93 14.60
CA GLY A 130 -22.10 5.23 13.93
C GLY A 130 -20.81 5.77 13.31
N ASP A 131 -19.65 5.18 13.61
CA ASP A 131 -18.37 5.55 13.00
C ASP A 131 -18.30 5.06 11.55
N LYS A 132 -18.54 5.97 10.59
CA LYS A 132 -18.50 5.66 9.15
C LYS A 132 -17.09 5.24 8.70
N GLN A 133 -16.05 5.83 9.26
CA GLN A 133 -14.66 5.55 8.87
C GLN A 133 -14.27 4.14 9.31
N ALA A 134 -14.60 3.74 10.54
CA ALA A 134 -14.40 2.38 11.03
C ALA A 134 -15.15 1.36 10.18
N LYS A 135 -16.42 1.62 9.84
CA LYS A 135 -17.24 0.75 8.98
C LYS A 135 -16.63 0.57 7.59
N GLU A 136 -16.18 1.66 6.95
CA GLU A 136 -15.54 1.58 5.64
C GLU A 136 -14.20 0.85 5.68
N PHE A 137 -13.39 1.08 6.72
CA PHE A 137 -12.15 0.36 6.94
C PHE A 137 -12.39 -1.15 7.04
N LEU A 138 -13.31 -1.57 7.92
CA LEU A 138 -13.65 -2.97 8.12
C LEU A 138 -14.19 -3.62 6.83
N LYS A 139 -15.00 -2.89 6.05
CA LYS A 139 -15.48 -3.36 4.75
C LYS A 139 -14.32 -3.63 3.79
N LYS A 140 -13.39 -2.68 3.65
CA LYS A 140 -12.20 -2.82 2.78
C LYS A 140 -11.28 -3.95 3.27
N LEU A 141 -11.12 -4.10 4.59
CA LEU A 141 -10.32 -5.17 5.18
C LEU A 141 -10.90 -6.56 4.90
N LYS A 142 -12.21 -6.73 5.10
CA LYS A 142 -12.93 -7.98 4.79
C LYS A 142 -12.82 -8.32 3.30
N GLN A 143 -12.92 -7.35 2.40
CA GLN A 143 -12.69 -7.55 0.96
C GLN A 143 -11.26 -8.03 0.64
N LYS A 144 -10.23 -7.45 1.26
CA LYS A 144 -8.83 -7.88 1.07
C LYS A 144 -8.59 -9.33 1.52
N ILE A 145 -9.25 -9.77 2.59
CA ILE A 145 -9.13 -11.13 3.12
C ILE A 145 -9.92 -12.12 2.27
N ASN A 146 -11.15 -11.78 1.87
CA ASN A 146 -11.99 -12.68 1.08
C ASN A 146 -11.44 -12.95 -0.32
N ASN A 147 -10.66 -12.02 -0.89
CA ASN A 147 -9.95 -12.22 -2.14
C ASN A 147 -8.73 -13.17 -2.03
N GLN A 148 -8.56 -13.87 -0.90
CA GLN A 148 -7.50 -14.87 -0.68
C GLN A 148 -7.95 -16.32 -0.92
N ALA A 149 -9.27 -16.55 -0.99
CA ALA A 149 -9.90 -17.86 -1.11
C ALA A 149 -10.03 -18.32 -2.56
#